data_AF-A0A8X6K0S6-F1
#
_entry.id   AF-A0A8X6K0S6-F1
#
_cell.length_a   1.000
_cell.length_b   1.000
_cell.length_c   1.000
_cell.angle_alpha   90.00
_cell.angle_beta   90.00
_cell.angle_gamma   90.00
#
_symmetry.space_group_name_H-M   'P 1'
#
loop_
_entity.id
_entity.type
_entity.pdbx_description
1 polymer ?
#
loop_
_entity_poly.entity_id
_entity_poly.type
_entity_poly.pdbx_seq_one_letter_code
_entity_poly.pdbx_strand_id
1 'polypeptide(L)' 'MAVLHPLESRMHQTKARAKRILCVVWIIPCCVASPFLYPAEAFSNTLQSSYGVITRLTCFISLPEK' A
#
# COMPACT_ATOMS: atom_id res chain seq x y z
N MET A 1 -26.29 -7.23 -4.47
CA MET A 1 -27.38 -6.43 -5.08
C MET A 1 -27.87 -6.99 -6.41
N ALA A 2 -27.01 -7.34 -7.38
CA ALA A 2 -27.49 -7.79 -8.70
C ALA A 2 -28.44 -9.01 -8.70
N VAL A 3 -28.27 -9.93 -7.74
CA VAL A 3 -29.14 -11.13 -7.61
C VAL A 3 -30.41 -10.85 -6.80
N LEU A 4 -30.31 -10.04 -5.74
CA LEU A 4 -31.42 -9.74 -4.83
C LEU A 4 -32.32 -8.60 -5.33
N HIS A 5 -31.75 -7.63 -6.06
CA HIS A 5 -32.42 -6.44 -6.59
C HIS A 5 -31.93 -6.15 -8.03
N PRO A 6 -32.38 -6.94 -9.02
CA PRO A 6 -31.86 -6.87 -10.39
C PRO A 6 -32.19 -5.55 -11.10
N LEU A 7 -33.39 -4.99 -10.87
CA LEU A 7 -33.82 -3.72 -11.50
C LEU A 7 -33.05 -2.52 -10.94
N GLU A 8 -32.93 -2.42 -9.62
CA GLU A 8 -32.17 -1.35 -8.96
C GLU A 8 -30.69 -1.41 -9.32
N SER A 9 -30.13 -2.63 -9.39
CA SER A 9 -28.76 -2.87 -9.82
C SER A 9 -28.54 -2.42 -11.26
N ARG A 10 -29.47 -2.67 -12.19
CA ARG A 10 -29.32 -2.20 -13.58
C ARG A 10 -29.39 -0.69 -13.71
N MET A 11 -30.24 -0.02 -12.94
CA MET A 11 -30.30 1.45 -12.92
C MET A 11 -29.04 2.09 -12.32
N HIS A 12 -28.44 1.48 -11.30
CA HIS A 12 -27.32 2.06 -10.55
C HIS A 12 -25.93 1.56 -10.95
N GLN A 13 -25.82 0.58 -11.85
CA GLN A 13 -24.54 0.08 -12.37
C GLN A 13 -24.04 0.90 -13.57
N THR A 14 -23.57 2.12 -13.29
CA THR A 14 -22.86 2.93 -14.28
C THR A 14 -21.35 2.69 -14.20
N LYS A 15 -20.65 2.71 -15.35
CA LYS A 15 -19.18 2.58 -15.41
C LYS A 15 -18.47 3.65 -14.56
N ALA A 16 -19.04 4.87 -14.52
CA ALA A 16 -18.52 5.98 -13.72
C ALA A 16 -18.52 5.67 -12.22
N ARG A 17 -19.58 5.03 -11.70
CA ARG A 17 -19.65 4.64 -10.29
C ARG A 17 -18.64 3.56 -9.94
N ALA A 18 -18.46 2.57 -10.80
CA ALA A 18 -17.44 1.54 -10.62
C ALA A 18 -16.03 2.14 -10.55
N LYS A 19 -15.70 3.06 -11.46
CA LYS A 19 -14.42 3.81 -11.42
C LYS A 19 -14.23 4.56 -10.10
N ARG A 20 -15.27 5.26 -9.62
CA ARG A 20 -15.21 5.99 -8.35
C ARG A 20 -14.97 5.05 -7.17
N ILE A 21 -15.66 3.90 -7.13
CA ILE A 21 -15.45 2.89 -6.08
C ILE A 21 -14.01 2.36 -6.12
N LEU A 22 -13.49 2.03 -7.31
CA LEU A 22 -12.10 1.58 -7.45
C LEU A 22 -11.11 2.64 -6.94
N CYS A 23 -11.27 3.91 -7.34
CA CYS A 23 -10.41 4.98 -6.84
C CYS A 23 -10.45 5.10 -5.32
N VAL A 24 -11.63 5.02 -4.71
CA VAL A 24 -11.80 5.09 -3.24
C VAL A 24 -11.12 3.91 -2.55
N VAL A 25 -11.31 2.70 -3.07
CA VAL A 25 -10.71 1.46 -2.53
C VAL A 25 -9.18 1.49 -2.60
N TRP A 26 -8.59 2.20 -3.55
CA TRP A 26 -7.13 2.35 -3.64
C TRP A 26 -6.59 3.51 -2.80
N ILE A 27 -7.28 4.66 -2.81
CA ILE A 27 -6.79 5.87 -2.12
C ILE A 27 -6.87 5.71 -0.60
N ILE A 28 -7.99 5.18 -0.08
CA ILE A 28 -8.19 5.09 1.38
C ILE A 28 -7.09 4.27 2.06
N PRO A 29 -6.75 3.04 1.62
CA PRO A 29 -5.68 2.28 2.23
C PRO A 29 -4.33 3.00 2.18
N CYS A 30 -4.01 3.67 1.07
CA CYS A 30 -2.77 4.46 0.97
C CYS A 30 -2.74 5.61 1.97
N CYS A 31 -3.85 6.33 2.16
CA CYS A 31 -3.98 7.40 3.15
C CYS A 31 -3.93 6.88 4.59
N VAL A 32 -4.49 5.71 4.86
CA VAL A 32 -4.46 5.08 6.19
C VAL A 32 -3.09 4.47 6.49
N ALA A 33 -2.38 3.98 5.47
CA ALA A 33 -1.04 3.41 5.61
C ALA A 33 0.06 4.48 5.69
N SER A 34 -0.14 5.66 5.11
CA SER A 34 0.88 6.72 5.07
C SER A 34 1.43 7.17 6.43
N PRO A 35 0.65 7.27 7.54
CA PRO A 35 1.19 7.63 8.84
C PRO A 35 2.14 6.56 9.40
N PHE A 36 1.92 5.29 9.06
CA PHE A 36 2.80 4.18 9.44
C PHE A 36 4.12 4.17 8.65
N LEU A 37 4.17 4.85 7.51
CA LEU A 37 5.38 5.01 6.71
C LEU A 37 6.24 6.20 7.15
N TYR A 38 5.68 7.19 7.86
CA TYR A 38 6.43 8.35 8.34
C TYR A 38 7.62 7.99 9.26
N PRO A 39 7.50 7.05 10.22
CA PRO A 39 8.65 6.61 11.02
C PRO A 39 9.54 5.57 10.31
N ALA A 40 9.21 5.14 9.09
CA ALA A 40 9.97 4.12 8.38
C ALA A 40 11.19 4.74 7.70
N GLU A 41 12.37 4.54 8.27
CA GLU A 41 13.64 4.97 7.69
C GLU A 41 14.33 3.82 6.94
N ALA A 42 14.81 4.12 5.73
CA ALA A 42 15.65 3.21 4.96
C ALA A 42 17.10 3.68 5.05
N PHE A 43 17.98 2.79 5.52
CA PHE A 43 19.40 3.07 5.66
C PHE A 43 20.18 2.44 4.52
N SER A 44 21.11 3.20 3.94
CA SER A 44 22.05 2.67 2.94
C SER A 44 23.18 1.94 3.67
N ASN A 45 23.26 0.62 3.52
CA ASN A 45 24.34 -0.20 4.06
C ASN A 45 25.29 -0.64 2.97
N THR A 46 26.57 -0.41 3.22
CA THR A 46 27.68 -0.93 2.43
C THR A 46 28.27 -2.14 3.14
N LEU A 47 28.10 -3.32 2.55
CA LEU A 47 28.76 -4.54 3.00
C LEU A 47 30.02 -4.75 2.16
N GLN A 48 31.16 -4.82 2.83
CA GLN A 48 32.45 -5.06 2.20
C GLN A 48 32.94 -6.48 2.52
N SER A 49 33.37 -7.19 1.48
CA SER A 49 33.88 -8.56 1.53
C SER A 49 35.16 -8.66 0.69
N SER A 50 35.94 -9.72 0.87
CA SER A 50 37.07 -10.07 -0.01
C SER A 50 36.64 -10.25 -1.48
N TYR A 51 35.36 -10.51 -1.72
CA TYR A 51 34.79 -10.68 -3.06
C TYR A 51 34.19 -9.39 -3.66
N GLY A 52 34.21 -8.26 -2.95
CA GLY A 52 33.73 -6.97 -3.45
C GLY A 52 32.90 -6.17 -2.44
N VAL A 53 32.30 -5.08 -2.93
CA VAL A 53 31.46 -4.15 -2.14
C VAL A 53 30.03 -4.19 -2.67
N ILE A 54 29.06 -4.31 -1.77
CA ILE A 54 27.64 -4.29 -2.10
C ILE A 54 26.97 -3.18 -1.29
N THR A 55 26.34 -2.23 -1.97
CA THR A 55 25.53 -1.18 -1.35
C THR A 55 24.04 -1.54 -1.49
N ARG A 56 23.28 -1.56 -0.39
CA ARG A 56 21.83 -1.83 -0.40
C ARG A 56 21.08 -0.90 0.54
N LEU A 57 19.86 -0.55 0.16
CA LEU A 57 18.89 0.08 1.06
C LEU A 57 18.20 -1.00 1.90
N THR A 58 18.24 -0.83 3.22
CA THR A 58 17.63 -1.75 4.19
C THR A 58 16.78 -0.96 5.17
N CYS A 59 15.54 -1.39 5.39
CA CYS A 59 14.68 -0.85 6.44
C CYS A 59 14.89 -1.69 7.71
N PHE A 60 15.41 -1.09 8.77
CA PHE A 60 15.52 -1.77 10.07
C PHE A 60 14.31 -1.43 10.93
N ILE A 61 13.62 -2.46 11.40
CA ILE A 61 12.66 -2.32 12.50
C ILE A 61 13.48 -2.20 13.80
N SER A 62 13.45 -1.02 14.42
CA SER A 62 13.95 -0.82 15.78
C SER A 62 13.00 -1.52 16.76
N LEU A 63 13.16 -2.82 16.94
CA LEU A 63 12.53 -3.53 18.04
C LEU A 63 13.21 -3.05 19.33
N PRO A 64 12.49 -2.47 20.31
CA PRO A 64 13.10 -2.05 21.56
C PRO A 64 13.73 -3.27 22.25
N GLU A 65 15.02 -3.19 22.53
CA GLU A 65 15.68 -4.17 23.40
C GLU A 65 15.05 -4.06 24.80
N LYS A 66 14.68 -5.22 25.36
CA LYS A 66 13.90 -5.35 26.58
C LYS A 66 14.77 -5.25 27.83
#